data_AF-A0A4Q3J4B5-F1
#
_entry.id   AF-A0A4Q3J4B5-F1
#
_cell.length_a   1.000
_cell.length_b   1.000
_cell.length_c   1.000
_cell.angle_alpha   90.00
_cell.angle_beta   90.00
_cell.angle_gamma   90.00
#
_symmetry.space_group_name_H-M   'P 1'
#
loop_
_entity.id
_entity.type
_entity.pdbx_description
1 polymer ?
#
loop_
_entity_poly.entity_id
_entity_poly.type
_entity_poly.pdbx_seq_one_letter_code
_entity_poly.pdbx_strand_id
1 'polypeptide(L)'
;MTAADRIERARLRVLRITDRTRWVFLELAFASGMTGLGEASLNGRERLLVDAALEHLPAWLAGGPLPDFDRPVPLPLAAVATAFDVARRDAWARREDKPLAAALGAPADARIPLYANINRRTRDRSPAGHAASATDALAAGFSAVKIAPFDEVTPALSD
;
A
#
# COMPACT_ATOMS: atom_id res chain seq x y z
N MET A 1 30.67 11.40 3.19
CA MET A 1 29.24 11.18 3.50
C MET A 1 28.50 12.46 3.14
N THR A 2 27.66 12.46 2.11
CA THR A 2 26.73 13.57 1.88
C THR A 2 25.83 13.70 3.10
N ALA A 3 25.60 14.91 3.60
CA ALA A 3 24.64 15.15 4.68
C ALA A 3 23.29 14.49 4.32
N ALA A 4 22.64 13.88 5.32
CA ALA A 4 21.31 13.32 5.12
C ALA A 4 20.36 14.44 4.70
N ASP A 5 19.67 14.25 3.58
CA ASP A 5 18.72 15.22 3.06
C ASP A 5 17.55 15.36 4.04
N ARG A 6 17.35 16.59 4.55
CA ARG A 6 16.40 16.86 5.63
C ARG A 6 14.97 16.85 5.08
N ILE A 7 14.05 16.22 5.80
CA ILE A 7 12.61 16.30 5.50
C ILE A 7 12.08 17.63 6.05
N GLU A 8 11.45 18.43 5.20
CA GLU A 8 10.89 19.74 5.58
C GLU A 8 9.39 19.67 5.86
N ARG A 9 8.70 18.74 5.20
CA ARG A 9 7.25 18.64 5.29
C ARG A 9 6.78 17.20 5.08
N ALA A 10 5.84 16.77 5.93
CA ALA A 10 5.03 15.58 5.71
C ALA A 10 3.57 15.98 5.44
N ARG A 11 2.89 15.31 4.52
CA ARG A 11 1.43 15.44 4.30
C ARG A 11 0.79 14.08 4.14
N LEU A 12 -0.16 13.77 5.02
CA LEU A 12 -1.03 12.60 4.87
C LEU A 12 -2.28 13.01 4.09
N ARG A 13 -2.58 12.33 2.99
CA ARG A 13 -3.77 12.56 2.16
C ARG A 13 -4.69 11.35 2.18
N VAL A 14 -5.95 11.59 2.54
CA VAL A 14 -7.02 10.58 2.42
C VAL A 14 -7.81 10.89 1.16
N LEU A 15 -7.78 9.99 0.19
CA LEU A 15 -8.44 10.13 -1.10
C LEU A 15 -9.61 9.14 -1.18
N ARG A 16 -10.82 9.65 -1.42
CA ARG A 16 -11.98 8.78 -1.70
C ARG A 16 -11.94 8.37 -3.17
N ILE A 17 -11.75 7.07 -3.42
CA ILE A 17 -11.66 6.51 -4.78
C ILE A 17 -13.03 5.97 -5.22
N THR A 18 -13.70 5.28 -4.30
CA THR A 18 -15.09 4.83 -4.46
C THR A 18 -15.82 5.02 -3.14
N ASP A 19 -17.12 4.72 -3.08
CA ASP A 19 -17.88 4.73 -1.83
C ASP A 19 -17.33 3.76 -0.78
N ARG A 20 -16.67 2.68 -1.23
CA ARG A 20 -16.14 1.61 -0.37
C ARG A 20 -14.62 1.61 -0.23
N THR A 21 -13.94 2.55 -0.87
CA THR A 21 -12.47 2.54 -0.93
C THR A 21 -11.92 3.94 -0.76
N ARG A 22 -11.13 4.10 0.30
CA ARG A 22 -10.24 5.25 0.48
C ARG A 22 -8.80 4.77 0.38
N TRP A 23 -7.97 5.57 -0.27
CA TRP A 23 -6.53 5.43 -0.26
C TRP A 23 -5.93 6.47 0.66
N VAL A 24 -4.87 6.12 1.36
CA VAL A 24 -4.14 7.03 2.24
C VAL A 24 -2.69 7.08 1.83
N PHE A 25 -2.21 8.26 1.42
CA PHE A 25 -0.81 8.47 1.01
C PHE A 25 -0.10 9.44 1.93
N LEU A 26 1.17 9.17 2.21
CA LEU A 26 2.09 10.06 2.90
C LEU A 26 3.10 10.62 1.89
N GLU A 27 3.06 11.94 1.71
CA GLU A 27 4.01 12.70 0.90
C GLU A 27 5.06 13.35 1.81
N LEU A 28 6.34 13.10 1.53
CA LEU A 28 7.46 13.78 2.17
C LEU A 28 8.12 14.73 1.17
N ALA A 29 8.39 15.96 1.59
CA ALA A 29 9.18 16.93 0.83
C ALA A 29 10.50 17.19 1.55
N PHE A 30 11.59 17.22 0.78
CA PHE A 30 12.95 17.31 1.28
C PHE A 30 13.60 18.66 0.92
N ALA A 31 14.62 19.05 1.68
CA ALA A 31 15.34 20.31 1.50
C ALA A 31 16.07 20.40 0.14
N SER A 32 16.44 19.26 -0.44
CA SER A 32 16.95 19.18 -1.82
C SER A 32 15.92 19.54 -2.91
N GLY A 33 14.64 19.70 -2.56
CA GLY A 33 13.54 19.82 -3.50
C GLY A 33 12.96 18.47 -3.95
N MET A 34 13.54 17.34 -3.53
CA MET A 34 12.98 16.01 -3.81
C MET A 34 11.68 15.78 -3.04
N THR A 35 10.82 14.95 -3.61
CA THR A 35 9.60 14.46 -2.96
C THR A 35 9.53 12.96 -3.04
N GLY A 36 8.98 12.33 -2.01
CA GLY A 36 8.72 10.90 -1.98
C GLY A 36 7.31 10.57 -1.52
N LEU A 37 6.80 9.45 -2.01
CA LEU A 37 5.43 8.99 -1.75
C LEU A 37 5.43 7.58 -1.13
N GLY A 38 4.64 7.40 -0.08
CA GLY A 38 4.35 6.10 0.52
C GLY A 38 2.87 5.91 0.77
N GLU A 39 2.39 4.68 0.76
CA GLU A 39 0.98 4.35 0.98
C GLU A 39 0.78 3.79 2.40
N ALA A 40 -0.22 4.33 3.11
CA ALA A 40 -0.63 3.93 4.45
C ALA A 40 -2.06 3.33 4.47
N SER A 41 -2.65 3.03 3.31
CA SER A 41 -4.06 2.63 3.17
C SER A 41 -4.47 1.51 4.14
N LEU A 42 -5.44 1.81 4.99
CA LEU A 42 -6.06 0.86 5.91
C LEU A 42 -7.57 1.05 5.90
N ASN A 43 -8.25 0.31 5.02
CA ASN A 43 -9.65 0.54 4.69
C ASN A 43 -10.55 0.48 5.94
N GLY A 44 -11.37 1.53 6.14
CA GLY A 44 -12.27 1.64 7.29
C GLY A 44 -11.59 2.06 8.61
N ARG A 45 -10.29 2.36 8.58
CA ARG A 45 -9.50 2.81 9.74
C ARG A 45 -8.75 4.10 9.46
N GLU A 46 -9.22 4.90 8.50
CA GLU A 46 -8.52 6.10 8.04
C GLU A 46 -8.32 7.11 9.17
N ARG A 47 -9.29 7.22 10.10
CA ARG A 47 -9.14 8.11 11.26
C ARG A 47 -7.98 7.69 12.17
N LEU A 48 -7.82 6.39 12.42
CA LEU A 48 -6.71 5.86 13.23
C LEU A 48 -5.35 6.12 12.57
N LEU A 49 -5.29 6.17 11.24
CA LEU A 49 -4.07 6.56 10.52
C LEU A 49 -3.74 8.03 10.72
N VAL A 50 -4.75 8.92 10.71
CA VAL A 50 -4.55 10.34 10.99
C VAL A 50 -4.05 10.53 12.42
N ASP A 51 -4.67 9.87 13.39
CA ASP A 51 -4.29 9.99 14.80
C ASP A 51 -2.85 9.48 15.01
N ALA A 52 -2.49 8.31 14.45
CA ALA A 52 -1.12 7.78 14.51
C ALA A 52 -0.09 8.71 13.82
N ALA A 53 -0.47 9.33 12.69
CA ALA A 53 0.40 10.26 11.99
C ALA A 53 0.64 11.54 12.80
N LEU A 54 -0.40 12.11 13.43
CA LEU A 54 -0.28 13.28 14.29
C LEU A 54 0.60 13.01 15.52
N GLU A 55 0.47 11.81 16.10
CA GLU A 55 1.25 11.41 17.28
C GLU A 55 2.73 11.20 16.95
N HIS A 56 3.05 10.50 15.84
CA HIS A 56 4.41 9.99 15.63
C HIS A 56 5.23 10.72 14.57
N LEU A 57 4.61 11.33 13.55
CA LEU A 57 5.38 12.03 12.50
C LEU A 57 6.30 13.13 13.05
N PRO A 58 5.92 13.95 14.06
CA PRO A 58 6.82 14.98 14.59
C PRO A 58 8.16 14.40 15.08
N ALA A 59 8.12 13.26 15.77
CA ALA A 59 9.33 12.60 16.27
C ALA A 59 10.21 12.08 15.11
N TRP A 60 9.62 11.47 14.08
CA TRP A 60 10.38 10.95 12.94
C TRP A 60 10.95 12.07 12.06
N LEU A 61 10.22 13.18 11.91
CA LEU A 61 10.71 14.39 11.24
C LEU A 61 11.90 15.02 11.99
N ALA A 62 11.93 14.91 13.31
CA ALA A 62 13.06 15.31 14.14
C ALA A 62 14.23 14.30 14.13
N GLY A 63 14.15 13.22 13.33
CA GLY A 63 15.17 12.17 13.25
C GLY A 63 15.06 11.09 14.32
N GLY A 64 13.95 11.03 15.05
CA GLY A 64 13.64 9.96 15.98
C GLY A 64 13.45 8.60 15.28
N PRO A 65 13.59 7.49 16.03
CA PRO A 65 13.49 6.15 15.46
C PRO A 65 12.06 5.82 15.03
N LEU A 66 11.95 5.00 13.97
CA LEU A 66 10.72 4.30 13.63
C LEU A 66 10.42 3.20 14.68
N PRO A 67 9.18 2.69 14.75
CA PRO A 67 8.84 1.56 15.60
C PRO A 67 9.75 0.34 15.34
N ASP A 68 10.03 -0.41 16.40
CA ASP A 68 10.70 -1.71 16.32
C ASP A 68 9.73 -2.76 15.75
N PHE A 69 9.93 -3.13 14.50
CA PHE A 69 9.09 -4.11 13.80
C PHE A 69 9.39 -5.57 14.17
N ASP A 70 10.43 -5.84 14.97
CA ASP A 70 10.66 -7.16 15.57
C ASP A 70 9.71 -7.41 16.76
N ARG A 71 8.93 -6.38 17.15
CA ARG A 71 7.89 -6.45 18.17
C ARG A 71 6.51 -6.18 17.55
N PRO A 72 5.42 -6.62 18.20
CA PRO A 72 4.07 -6.26 17.76
C PRO A 72 3.87 -4.73 17.74
N VAL A 73 3.58 -4.19 16.54
CA VAL A 73 3.25 -2.78 16.33
C VAL A 73 1.76 -2.67 15.97
N PRO A 74 0.99 -1.76 16.57
CA PRO A 74 -0.40 -1.52 16.17
C PRO A 74 -0.51 -1.21 14.67
N LEU A 75 -1.45 -1.84 13.98
CA LEU A 75 -1.58 -1.74 12.52
C LEU A 75 -1.60 -0.28 11.98
N PRO A 76 -2.32 0.68 12.58
CA PRO A 76 -2.27 2.07 12.10
C PRO A 76 -0.86 2.67 12.19
N LEU A 77 -0.15 2.43 13.29
CA LEU A 77 1.23 2.89 13.46
C LEU A 77 2.16 2.21 12.45
N ALA A 78 2.05 0.90 12.27
CA ALA A 78 2.83 0.16 11.28
C ALA A 78 2.60 0.69 9.86
N ALA A 79 1.35 0.98 9.48
CA ALA A 79 1.00 1.51 8.16
C ALA A 79 1.60 2.92 7.93
N VAL A 80 1.53 3.82 8.91
CA VAL A 80 2.12 5.17 8.78
C VAL A 80 3.65 5.10 8.79
N ALA A 81 4.24 4.26 9.64
CA ALA A 81 5.70 4.08 9.71
C ALA A 81 6.27 3.48 8.42
N THR A 82 5.62 2.46 7.86
CA THR A 82 6.03 1.89 6.56
C THR A 82 5.83 2.87 5.42
N ALA A 83 4.73 3.64 5.40
CA ALA A 83 4.55 4.71 4.42
C ALA A 83 5.65 5.78 4.51
N PHE A 84 6.07 6.15 5.72
CA PHE A 84 7.16 7.11 5.92
C PHE A 84 8.49 6.58 5.38
N ASP A 85 8.80 5.32 5.68
CA ASP A 85 10.01 4.64 5.22
C ASP A 85 10.03 4.46 3.69
N VAL A 86 8.91 4.05 3.09
CA VAL A 86 8.74 3.95 1.62
C VAL A 86 8.88 5.32 0.96
N ALA A 87 8.26 6.37 1.50
CA ALA A 87 8.40 7.72 0.96
C ALA A 87 9.85 8.22 0.99
N ARG A 88 10.62 7.91 2.05
CA ARG A 88 12.06 8.22 2.10
C ARG A 88 12.84 7.49 1.02
N ARG A 89 12.54 6.21 0.79
CA ARG A 89 13.21 5.42 -0.26
C ARG A 89 12.82 5.87 -1.67
N ASP A 90 11.57 6.25 -1.90
CA ASP A 90 11.11 6.82 -3.18
C ASP A 90 11.86 8.12 -3.49
N ALA A 91 11.94 9.06 -2.53
CA ALA A 91 12.70 10.29 -2.70
C ALA A 91 14.18 10.04 -2.97
N TRP A 92 14.79 9.09 -2.23
CA TRP A 92 16.18 8.70 -2.46
C TRP A 92 16.38 8.13 -3.87
N ALA A 93 15.56 7.18 -4.31
CA ALA A 93 15.68 6.56 -5.63
C ALA A 93 15.53 7.60 -6.76
N ARG A 94 14.60 8.55 -6.61
CA ARG A 94 14.42 9.68 -7.54
C ARG A 94 15.66 10.58 -7.60
N ARG A 95 16.26 10.88 -6.45
CA ARG A 95 17.49 11.69 -6.39
C ARG A 95 18.66 11.01 -7.11
N GLU A 96 18.72 9.68 -7.04
CA GLU A 96 19.72 8.86 -7.74
C GLU A 96 19.34 8.57 -9.21
N ASP A 97 18.25 9.14 -9.71
CA ASP A 97 17.68 8.91 -11.05
C ASP A 97 17.49 7.41 -11.37
N LYS A 98 16.95 6.67 -10.40
CA LYS A 98 16.73 5.22 -10.49
C LYS A 98 15.28 4.84 -10.18
N PRO A 99 14.72 3.84 -10.88
CA PRO A 99 13.55 3.14 -10.40
C PRO A 99 13.81 2.55 -9.01
N LEU A 100 12.85 2.69 -8.07
CA LEU A 100 13.02 2.20 -6.70
C LEU A 100 13.38 0.71 -6.66
N ALA A 101 12.76 -0.11 -7.52
CA ALA A 101 13.09 -1.54 -7.60
C ALA A 101 14.57 -1.78 -7.94
N ALA A 102 15.13 -1.06 -8.91
CA ALA A 102 16.55 -1.15 -9.26
C ALA A 102 17.44 -0.63 -8.12
N ALA A 103 17.01 0.43 -7.44
CA ALA A 103 17.71 0.98 -6.29
C ALA A 103 17.73 0.00 -5.09
N LEU A 104 16.74 -0.89 -4.99
CA LEU A 104 16.66 -2.01 -4.04
C LEU A 104 17.37 -3.28 -4.54
N GLY A 105 18.00 -3.26 -5.72
CA GLY A 105 18.76 -4.38 -6.27
C GLY A 105 17.97 -5.33 -7.16
N ALA A 106 16.75 -4.97 -7.59
CA ALA A 106 16.01 -5.78 -8.55
C ALA A 106 16.71 -5.80 -9.93
N PRO A 107 16.75 -6.97 -10.61
CA PRO A 107 17.21 -7.06 -11.99
C PRO A 107 16.38 -6.19 -12.94
N ALA A 108 17.02 -5.64 -13.98
CA ALA A 108 16.34 -4.78 -14.98
C ALA A 108 15.26 -5.55 -15.78
N ASP A 109 15.42 -6.86 -15.91
CA ASP A 109 14.51 -7.78 -16.59
C ASP A 109 13.55 -8.49 -15.64
N ALA A 110 13.49 -8.11 -14.36
CA ALA A 110 12.56 -8.70 -13.41
C ALA A 110 11.11 -8.62 -13.92
N ARG A 111 10.40 -9.75 -13.88
CA ARG A 111 8.98 -9.87 -14.21
C ARG A 111 8.28 -10.60 -13.08
N ILE A 112 7.16 -10.05 -12.62
CA ILE A 112 6.32 -10.64 -11.58
C ILE A 112 5.01 -11.08 -12.25
N PRO A 113 4.74 -12.39 -12.36
CA PRO A 113 3.45 -12.88 -12.83
C PRO A 113 2.30 -12.33 -11.98
N LEU A 114 1.24 -11.87 -12.62
CA LEU A 114 0.07 -11.31 -11.94
C LEU A 114 -1.10 -12.29 -12.00
N TYR A 115 -1.98 -12.22 -11.01
CA TYR A 115 -3.27 -12.91 -11.00
C TYR A 115 -4.41 -11.90 -10.94
N ALA A 116 -5.57 -12.26 -11.50
CA ALA A 116 -6.78 -11.44 -11.42
C ALA A 116 -7.63 -11.85 -10.20
N ASN A 117 -7.89 -10.92 -9.29
CA ASN A 117 -8.86 -11.14 -8.20
C ASN A 117 -10.28 -10.85 -8.68
N ILE A 118 -11.00 -11.89 -9.09
CA ILE A 118 -12.35 -11.72 -9.67
C ILE A 118 -13.43 -11.46 -8.61
N ASN A 119 -13.16 -11.73 -7.33
CA ASN A 119 -14.16 -11.59 -6.26
C ASN A 119 -14.73 -10.17 -6.12
N ARG A 120 -13.87 -9.14 -6.22
CA ARG A 120 -14.31 -7.74 -6.10
C ARG A 120 -14.98 -7.23 -7.38
N ARG A 121 -14.71 -7.87 -8.51
CA ARG A 121 -15.27 -7.54 -9.82
C ARG A 121 -16.69 -8.11 -9.97
N THR A 122 -16.87 -9.38 -9.57
CA THR A 122 -18.09 -10.15 -9.78
C THR A 122 -19.23 -9.63 -8.91
N ARG A 123 -20.19 -8.93 -9.55
CA ARG A 123 -21.42 -8.44 -8.91
C ARG A 123 -22.51 -9.51 -8.85
N ASP A 124 -22.72 -10.23 -9.95
CA ASP A 124 -23.56 -11.43 -9.96
C ASP A 124 -22.81 -12.56 -9.25
N ARG A 125 -23.25 -12.91 -8.04
CA ARG A 125 -22.59 -13.90 -7.19
C ARG A 125 -22.91 -15.35 -7.57
N SER A 126 -23.65 -15.59 -8.65
CA SER A 126 -23.90 -16.94 -9.17
C SER A 126 -22.63 -17.61 -9.72
N PRO A 127 -22.57 -18.95 -9.84
CA PRO A 127 -21.49 -19.63 -10.54
C PRO A 127 -21.25 -19.10 -11.96
N ALA A 128 -22.33 -18.75 -12.68
CA ALA A 128 -22.25 -18.18 -14.03
C ALA A 128 -21.60 -16.78 -14.04
N GLY A 129 -21.96 -15.93 -13.07
CA GLY A 129 -21.35 -14.60 -12.91
C GLY A 129 -19.85 -14.66 -12.60
N HIS A 130 -19.43 -15.63 -11.79
CA HIS A 130 -18.00 -15.89 -11.55
C HIS A 130 -17.29 -16.43 -12.80
N ALA A 131 -17.91 -17.36 -13.54
CA ALA A 131 -17.36 -17.89 -14.79
C ALA A 131 -17.18 -16.79 -15.86
N ALA A 132 -18.14 -15.86 -15.97
CA ALA A 132 -18.02 -14.71 -16.85
C ALA A 132 -16.81 -13.83 -16.48
N SER A 133 -16.62 -13.52 -15.18
CA SER A 133 -15.44 -12.77 -14.75
C SER A 133 -14.11 -13.49 -14.96
N ALA A 134 -14.08 -14.81 -14.81
CA ALA A 134 -12.89 -15.59 -15.10
C ALA A 134 -12.55 -15.54 -16.61
N THR A 135 -13.57 -15.65 -17.46
CA THR A 135 -13.42 -15.54 -18.93
C THR A 135 -12.85 -14.18 -19.32
N ASP A 136 -13.37 -13.10 -18.73
CA ASP A 136 -12.86 -11.74 -18.97
C ASP A 136 -11.40 -11.57 -18.51
N ALA A 137 -11.01 -12.19 -17.39
CA ALA A 137 -9.63 -12.16 -16.91
C ALA A 137 -8.66 -12.89 -17.87
N LEU A 138 -9.08 -14.05 -18.39
CA LEU A 138 -8.31 -14.80 -19.39
C LEU A 138 -8.18 -13.98 -20.69
N ALA A 139 -9.26 -13.34 -21.15
CA ALA A 139 -9.24 -12.46 -22.32
C ALA A 139 -8.34 -11.24 -22.14
N ALA A 140 -8.18 -10.74 -20.91
CA ALA A 140 -7.26 -9.67 -20.55
C ALA A 140 -5.79 -10.14 -20.41
N GLY A 141 -5.49 -11.42 -20.65
CA GLY A 141 -4.14 -11.98 -20.64
C GLY A 141 -3.66 -12.49 -19.28
N PHE A 142 -4.53 -12.57 -18.27
CA PHE A 142 -4.16 -13.22 -17.01
C PHE A 142 -4.10 -14.73 -17.19
N SER A 143 -3.03 -15.37 -16.72
CA SER A 143 -2.90 -16.83 -16.68
C SER A 143 -3.36 -17.44 -15.35
N ALA A 144 -3.70 -16.61 -14.36
CA ALA A 144 -4.14 -17.02 -13.03
C ALA A 144 -5.27 -16.13 -12.52
N VAL A 145 -6.25 -16.74 -11.84
CA VAL A 145 -7.38 -16.05 -11.21
C VAL A 145 -7.49 -16.46 -9.74
N LYS A 146 -7.96 -15.52 -8.91
CA LYS A 146 -8.30 -15.77 -7.50
C LYS A 146 -9.80 -15.57 -7.29
N ILE A 147 -10.43 -16.60 -6.75
CA ILE A 147 -11.85 -16.65 -6.36
C ILE A 147 -11.97 -17.01 -4.87
N ALA A 148 -13.04 -16.55 -4.22
CA ALA A 148 -13.46 -16.84 -2.87
C ALA A 148 -14.90 -17.38 -2.97
N PRO A 149 -15.07 -18.69 -3.23
CA PRO A 149 -16.34 -19.31 -3.60
C PRO A 149 -17.16 -19.64 -2.34
N PHE A 150 -17.27 -18.70 -1.42
CA PHE A 150 -17.93 -18.89 -0.12
C PHE A 150 -19.29 -18.18 -0.05
N ASP A 151 -19.80 -17.66 -1.17
CA ASP A 151 -21.07 -16.92 -1.21
C ASP A 151 -22.26 -17.78 -0.72
N GLU A 152 -22.18 -19.10 -0.91
CA GLU A 152 -23.20 -20.08 -0.48
C GLU A 152 -22.89 -20.70 0.91
N VAL A 153 -21.76 -20.34 1.53
CA VAL A 153 -21.35 -20.88 2.83
C VAL A 153 -21.93 -20.02 3.94
N THR A 154 -22.89 -20.57 4.67
CA THR A 154 -23.42 -19.97 5.91
C THR A 154 -22.83 -20.67 7.14
N PRO A 155 -22.75 -20.03 8.32
CA PRO A 155 -22.21 -20.62 9.55
C PRO A 155 -22.95 -21.85 10.15
N ALA A 156 -23.66 -22.65 9.36
CA ALA A 156 -24.34 -23.86 9.85
C ALA A 156 -23.68 -25.13 9.30
N LEU A 157 -22.58 -25.56 9.93
CA LEU A 157 -22.13 -26.96 9.95
C LEU A 157 -21.70 -27.27 11.38
N SER A 158 -22.67 -27.74 12.16
CA SER A 158 -22.47 -28.39 13.44
C SER A 158 -21.93 -29.80 13.21
N ASP A 159 -21.12 -30.30 14.14
CA ASP A 159 -21.47 -31.57 14.78
C ASP A 159 -22.26 -31.24 16.06
#